data_AF-A0A258BC15-F1
#
_entry.id   AF-A0A258BC15-F1
#
_cell.length_a   1.000
_cell.length_b   1.000
_cell.length_c   1.000
_cell.angle_alpha   90.00
_cell.angle_beta   90.00
_cell.angle_gamma   90.00
#
_symmetry.space_group_name_H-M   'P 1'
#
loop_
_entity.id
_entity.type
_entity.pdbx_description
1 polymer ?
#
loop_
_entity_poly.entity_id
_entity_poly.type
_entity_poly.pdbx_seq_one_letter_code
_entity_poly.pdbx_strand_id
1 'polypeptide(L)'
;MKARLVAETLRSGVSVNEVARRAGVKANHLSSWPTLARSGKLILPAPEDDVEFSALVVSDPAPVAAGHLAVRPEIVVGNVTIRLEDGASADRIAAVARALTASV
;
A
#
# COMPACT_ATOMS: atom_id res chain seq x y z
N MET A 1 -5.04 6.39 -35.31
CA MET A 1 -4.06 5.35 -35.73
C MET A 1 -3.35 4.68 -34.56
N LYS A 2 -2.48 5.37 -33.79
CA LYS A 2 -1.70 4.79 -32.67
C LYS A 2 -2.56 4.05 -31.63
N ALA A 3 -3.66 4.66 -31.20
CA ALA A 3 -4.60 4.05 -30.26
C ALA A 3 -5.18 2.71 -30.74
N ARG A 4 -5.48 2.58 -32.04
CA ARG A 4 -6.02 1.34 -32.61
C ARG A 4 -4.97 0.22 -32.62
N LEU A 5 -3.72 0.55 -32.92
CA LEU A 5 -2.61 -0.40 -32.85
C LEU A 5 -2.36 -0.87 -31.40
N VAL A 6 -2.40 0.05 -30.43
CA VAL A 6 -2.28 -0.33 -29.01
C VAL A 6 -3.44 -1.21 -28.59
N ALA A 7 -4.69 -0.83 -28.89
CA ALA A 7 -5.87 -1.64 -28.57
C ALA A 7 -5.76 -3.06 -29.14
N GLU A 8 -5.24 -3.20 -30.36
CA GLU A 8 -5.05 -4.49 -30.98
C GLU A 8 -3.99 -5.35 -30.27
N THR A 9 -2.88 -4.76 -29.81
CA THR A 9 -1.86 -5.49 -29.03
C THR A 9 -2.33 -5.95 -27.66
N LEU A 10 -3.45 -5.41 -27.15
CA LEU A 10 -4.01 -5.80 -25.86
C LEU A 10 -4.98 -6.97 -25.97
N ARG A 11 -5.30 -7.44 -27.19
CA ARG A 11 -6.13 -8.63 -27.38
C ARG A 11 -5.39 -9.89 -26.94
N SER A 12 -6.11 -10.79 -26.28
CA SER A 12 -5.56 -12.08 -25.84
C SER A 12 -4.96 -12.84 -27.03
N GLY A 13 -3.76 -13.39 -26.85
CA GLY A 13 -3.04 -14.13 -27.88
C GLY A 13 -2.36 -13.30 -28.97
N VAL A 14 -2.53 -11.96 -29.00
CA VAL A 14 -1.91 -11.10 -30.02
C VAL A 14 -0.52 -10.64 -29.58
N SER A 15 0.48 -10.81 -30.45
CA SER A 15 1.84 -10.32 -30.17
C SER A 15 2.08 -8.92 -30.74
N VAL A 16 2.86 -8.11 -30.02
CA VAL A 16 3.27 -6.77 -30.48
C VAL A 16 4.02 -6.83 -31.82
N ASN A 17 4.86 -7.84 -32.02
CA ASN A 17 5.62 -8.03 -33.26
C ASN A 17 4.72 -8.28 -34.46
N GLU A 18 3.67 -9.08 -34.28
CA GLU A 18 2.71 -9.36 -35.35
C GLU A 18 1.96 -8.09 -35.78
N VAL A 19 1.47 -7.31 -34.82
CA VAL A 19 0.79 -6.03 -35.08
C VAL A 19 1.74 -5.05 -35.77
N ALA A 20 2.98 -4.96 -35.29
CA ALA A 20 4.02 -4.09 -35.87
C ALA A 20 4.28 -4.43 -37.34
N ARG A 21 4.47 -5.73 -37.64
CA ARG A 21 4.71 -6.24 -38.99
C ARG A 21 3.55 -5.90 -39.93
N ARG A 22 2.31 -6.16 -39.52
CA ARG A 22 1.12 -5.88 -40.36
C ARG A 22 0.92 -4.38 -40.57
N ALA A 23 1.23 -3.55 -39.57
CA ALA A 23 1.11 -2.11 -39.66
C ALA A 23 2.31 -1.42 -40.33
N GLY A 24 3.35 -2.16 -40.71
CA GLY A 24 4.57 -1.61 -41.32
C GLY A 24 5.39 -0.71 -40.39
N VAL A 25 5.25 -0.89 -39.07
CA VAL A 25 5.97 -0.11 -38.05
C VAL A 25 6.99 -0.99 -37.32
N LYS A 26 8.09 -0.40 -36.84
CA LYS A 26 9.01 -1.13 -35.96
C LYS A 26 8.37 -1.34 -34.59
N ALA A 27 8.51 -2.53 -34.02
CA ALA A 27 7.97 -2.86 -32.69
C ALA A 27 8.44 -1.90 -31.59
N ASN A 28 9.67 -1.37 -31.69
CA ASN A 28 10.23 -0.39 -30.75
C ASN A 28 9.43 0.93 -30.68
N HIS A 29 8.64 1.27 -31.70
CA HIS A 29 7.76 2.44 -31.63
C HIS A 29 6.49 2.18 -30.81
N LEU A 30 6.05 0.92 -30.74
CA LEU A 30 4.85 0.53 -29.98
C LEU A 30 5.13 0.44 -28.49
N SER A 31 6.36 0.23 -28.03
CA SER A 31 6.66 -0.05 -26.61
C SER A 31 6.27 1.09 -25.65
N SER A 32 6.33 2.35 -26.08
CA SER A 32 5.98 3.51 -25.26
C SER A 32 4.46 3.77 -25.17
N TRP A 33 3.68 3.31 -26.15
CA TRP A 33 2.28 3.69 -26.27
C TRP A 33 1.33 2.95 -25.30
N PRO A 34 1.52 1.66 -24.94
CA PRO A 34 0.75 1.01 -23.87
C PRO A 34 0.88 1.74 -22.53
N THR A 35 2.05 2.30 -22.23
CA THR A 35 2.25 3.12 -21.03
C THR A 35 1.46 4.43 -21.09
N LEU A 36 1.40 5.06 -22.26
CA LEU A 36 0.53 6.23 -22.46
C LEU A 36 -0.95 5.88 -22.33
N ALA A 37 -1.37 4.70 -22.78
CA ALA A 37 -2.75 4.23 -22.62
C ALA A 37 -3.10 3.97 -21.15
N ARG A 38 -2.25 3.25 -20.41
CA ARG A 38 -2.45 3.01 -18.96
C ARG A 38 -2.48 4.28 -18.12
N SER A 39 -1.73 5.32 -18.52
CA SER A 39 -1.73 6.62 -17.84
C SER A 39 -2.83 7.58 -18.31
N GLY A 40 -3.73 7.14 -19.20
CA GLY A 40 -4.82 7.96 -19.72
C GLY A 40 -4.40 9.03 -20.73
N LYS A 41 -3.13 9.07 -21.14
CA LYS A 41 -2.59 10.03 -22.12
C LYS A 41 -2.81 9.62 -23.58
N LEU A 42 -3.21 8.36 -23.81
CA LEU A 42 -3.61 7.84 -25.11
C LEU A 42 -4.96 7.13 -24.95
N ILE A 43 -6.03 7.78 -25.40
CA ILE A 43 -7.39 7.22 -25.32
C ILE A 43 -7.53 6.10 -26.36
N LEU A 44 -7.91 4.90 -25.90
CA LEU A 44 -8.18 3.75 -26.74
C LEU A 44 -9.61 3.81 -27.30
N PRO A 45 -9.85 3.26 -28.50
CA PRO A 45 -11.22 3.07 -28.99
C PRO A 45 -12.00 2.15 -28.04
N ALA A 46 -13.32 2.28 -28.06
CA ALA A 46 -14.19 1.32 -27.38
C ALA A 46 -13.93 -0.09 -27.94
N PRO A 47 -13.90 -1.12 -27.09
CA PRO A 47 -13.82 -2.50 -27.54
C PRO A 47 -15.04 -2.85 -28.40
N GLU A 48 -14.81 -3.61 -29.48
CA GLU A 48 -15.87 -4.07 -30.38
C GLU A 48 -16.57 -5.33 -29.82
N ASP A 49 -15.86 -6.11 -29.00
CA ASP A 49 -16.35 -7.29 -28.31
C ASP A 49 -16.82 -6.96 -26.89
N ASP A 50 -17.64 -7.83 -26.29
CA ASP A 50 -18.07 -7.70 -24.89
C ASP A 50 -16.88 -7.69 -23.94
N VAL A 51 -16.90 -6.75 -22.98
CA VAL A 51 -15.84 -6.60 -21.99
C VAL A 51 -16.10 -7.52 -20.81
N GLU A 52 -15.30 -8.57 -20.68
CA GLU A 52 -15.30 -9.42 -19.49
C GLU A 52 -14.41 -8.79 -18.40
N PHE A 53 -14.99 -8.56 -17.23
CA PHE A 53 -14.26 -8.10 -16.05
C PHE A 53 -14.12 -9.26 -15.06
N SER A 54 -12.91 -9.53 -14.58
CA SER A 54 -12.72 -10.42 -13.44
C SER A 54 -13.37 -9.83 -12.18
N ALA A 55 -14.04 -10.68 -11.39
CA ALA A 55 -14.59 -10.25 -10.11
C ALA A 55 -13.48 -9.81 -9.15
N LEU A 56 -13.65 -8.64 -8.53
CA LEU A 56 -12.79 -8.18 -7.45
C LEU A 56 -13.12 -8.96 -6.17
N VAL A 57 -12.19 -9.79 -5.71
CA VAL A 57 -12.28 -10.43 -4.39
C VAL A 57 -11.63 -9.51 -3.37
N VAL A 58 -12.42 -8.96 -2.45
CA VAL A 58 -11.91 -8.20 -1.31
C VAL A 58 -11.65 -9.18 -0.17
N SER A 59 -10.39 -9.38 0.19
CA SER A 59 -10.03 -10.12 1.40
C SER A 59 -10.33 -9.27 2.63
N ASP A 60 -10.81 -9.90 3.70
CA ASP A 60 -10.89 -9.25 5.00
C ASP A 60 -9.50 -8.78 5.44
N PRO A 61 -9.40 -7.61 6.11
CA PRO A 61 -8.14 -7.17 6.68
C PRO A 61 -7.64 -8.25 7.64
N ALA A 62 -6.36 -8.60 7.53
CA ALA A 62 -5.74 -9.53 8.47
C ALA A 62 -6.01 -9.06 9.90
N PRO A 63 -6.39 -9.96 10.83
CA PRO A 63 -6.61 -9.57 12.21
C PRO A 63 -5.33 -8.94 12.73
N VAL A 64 -5.41 -7.65 13.05
CA VAL A 64 -4.32 -6.95 13.74
C VAL A 64 -4.21 -7.65 15.07
N ALA A 65 -3.09 -8.35 15.32
CA ALA A 65 -2.80 -8.81 16.66
C ALA A 65 -2.88 -7.59 17.56
N ALA A 66 -3.81 -7.59 18.51
CA ALA A 66 -3.88 -6.57 19.54
C ALA A 66 -2.59 -6.70 20.34
N GLY A 67 -1.52 -6.04 19.87
CA GLY A 67 -0.32 -5.86 20.65
C GLY A 67 -0.77 -5.18 21.92
N HIS A 68 -0.59 -5.84 23.06
CA HIS A 68 -0.73 -5.18 24.34
C HIS A 68 0.20 -3.96 24.30
N LEU A 69 -0.38 -2.77 24.18
CA LEU A 69 0.38 -1.54 24.36
C LEU A 69 0.75 -1.56 25.83
N ALA A 70 1.98 -1.96 26.13
CA ALA A 70 2.50 -1.97 27.48
C ALA A 70 2.42 -0.55 28.04
N VAL A 71 1.43 -0.29 28.90
CA VAL A 71 1.25 1.01 29.53
C VAL A 71 2.07 1.01 30.81
N ARG A 72 3.32 1.45 30.68
CA ARG A 72 4.27 1.60 31.79
C ARG A 72 4.15 3.01 32.38
N PRO A 73 3.70 3.15 33.65
CA PRO A 73 3.63 4.45 34.29
C PRO A 73 5.02 5.07 34.47
N GLU A 74 5.10 6.39 34.36
CA GLU A 74 6.32 7.17 34.58
C GLU A 74 6.11 8.20 35.68
N ILE A 75 7.08 8.33 36.58
CA ILE A 75 7.13 9.35 37.63
C ILE A 75 8.32 10.27 37.31
N VAL A 76 8.05 11.57 37.18
CA VAL A 76 9.06 12.59 36.89
C VAL A 76 9.23 13.52 38.09
N VAL A 77 10.46 13.64 38.59
CA VAL A 77 10.84 14.53 39.70
C VAL A 77 12.07 15.32 39.28
N GLY A 78 11.89 16.62 38.99
CA GLY A 78 12.96 17.46 38.46
C GLY A 78 13.51 16.91 37.15
N ASN A 79 14.80 16.54 37.15
CA ASN A 79 15.49 15.93 36.01
C ASN A 79 15.54 14.39 36.06
N VAL A 80 14.88 13.76 37.04
CA VAL A 80 14.84 12.31 37.21
C VAL A 80 13.52 11.75 36.70
N THR A 81 13.59 10.76 35.81
CA THR A 81 12.44 9.99 35.33
C THR A 81 12.57 8.54 35.77
N ILE A 82 11.54 8.02 36.46
CA ILE A 82 11.45 6.63 36.89
C ILE A 82 10.30 5.98 36.15
N ARG A 83 10.60 4.92 35.41
CA ARG A 83 9.61 4.14 34.65
C ARG A 83 9.33 2.82 35.35
N LEU A 84 8.06 2.56 35.60
CA LEU A 84 7.60 1.35 36.29
C LEU A 84 7.33 0.20 35.31
N GLU A 85 7.11 -0.99 35.87
CA GLU A 85 6.64 -2.16 35.15
C GLU A 85 5.26 -1.95 34.52
N ASP A 86 4.98 -2.73 33.49
CA ASP A 86 3.70 -2.72 32.80
C ASP A 86 2.61 -3.26 33.73
N GLY A 87 1.49 -2.54 33.84
CA GLY A 87 0.43 -2.87 34.80
C GLY A 87 0.78 -2.64 36.27
N ALA A 88 1.77 -1.78 36.58
CA ALA A 88 2.10 -1.43 37.96
C ALA A 88 0.86 -0.97 38.76
N SER A 89 0.68 -1.51 39.96
CA SER A 89 -0.49 -1.21 40.80
C SER A 89 -0.42 0.21 41.38
N ALA A 90 -1.58 0.77 41.73
CA ALA A 90 -1.67 2.08 42.38
C ALA A 90 -0.83 2.13 43.68
N ASP A 91 -0.86 1.06 44.47
CA ASP A 91 -0.06 0.95 45.70
C ASP A 91 1.44 1.00 45.43
N ARG A 92 1.89 0.35 44.35
CA ARG A 92 3.30 0.35 43.94
C ARG A 92 3.74 1.75 43.48
N ILE A 93 2.93 2.42 42.68
CA ILE A 93 3.17 3.80 42.24
C ILE A 93 3.25 4.73 43.46
N ALA A 94 2.30 4.63 44.38
CA ALA A 94 2.26 5.45 45.60
C ALA A 94 3.44 5.18 46.55
N ALA A 95 3.93 3.93 46.62
CA ALA A 95 5.11 3.60 47.40
C ALA A 95 6.38 4.26 46.83
N VAL A 96 6.56 4.21 45.50
CA VAL A 96 7.71 4.85 44.83
C VAL A 96 7.65 6.37 45.00
N ALA A 97 6.48 6.98 44.80
CA ALA A 97 6.30 8.43 44.97
C ALA A 97 6.66 8.89 46.41
N ARG A 98 6.21 8.16 47.44
CA ARG A 98 6.52 8.48 48.84
C ARG A 98 8.01 8.32 49.16
N ALA A 99 8.66 7.30 48.62
CA ALA A 99 10.10 7.08 48.82
C ALA A 99 10.94 8.25 48.27
N LEU A 100 10.52 8.81 47.13
CA LEU A 100 11.18 9.98 46.53
C LEU A 100 11.05 11.22 47.42
N THR A 101 9.90 11.42 48.07
CA THR A 101 9.69 12.57 48.98
C THR A 101 10.41 12.44 50.31
N ALA A 102 10.78 11.23 50.74
CA ALA A 102 11.47 10.99 52.01
C ALA A 102 12.99 11.18 51.93
N SER A 103 13.53 11.40 50.72
CA SER A 103 14.97 11.54 50.46
C SER A 103 15.37 12.98 50.09
N VAL A 104 14.46 13.95 50.27
CA VAL A 104 14.67 15.39 50.03
C VAL A 104 14.62 16.14 51.34
#